data_AF-A0A094ATZ5-F1
#
_entry.id   AF-A0A094ATZ5-F1
#
_cell.length_a   1.000
_cell.length_b   1.000
_cell.length_c   1.000
_cell.angle_alpha   90.00
_cell.angle_beta   90.00
_cell.angle_gamma   90.00
#
_symmetry.space_group_name_H-M   'P 1'
#
loop_
_entity.id
_entity.type
_entity.pdbx_description
1 polymer ?
#
loop_
_entity_poly.entity_id
_entity_poly.type
_entity_poly.pdbx_seq_one_letter_code
_entity_poly.pdbx_strand_id
1 'polypeptide(L)'
;MSLESLQKRLTALQETTSHIQTLIARLASFKFPPGAIPLNQGSLDTVATELSNEIHDTLKEQNNDFELLEQEIKDSPGGRKGSDAETNKLRLLERATRTQQELKHAQSAFRKAQLAAKRNLDLSRRAEREILLQSLAAPSPTSSQPVSRRRTPAPAEQTQDEKLVGSAGDVTAALRQVHAAMSNELSRSQFAHDTLKESGAALEQLGESYTSLDSVLASTKGLLGMLLKSQKSDTWYLETAFYILLATIGWLVFRRFIYGPAWWLVYLPLKMFWNAWMGVFTVLGLRNASSAVSVSSQSVGTTIMPASGTVVQATVSGTDAPQVVRGGRGNLKPPVPPQEDGEGERLVDVVGEMAEDTRAQGQGQGQEPAQPESNEGQPQEEQAPPNPKKRMWDSEVEARKEAEQKRKDEL
;
A
#
# COMPACT_ATOMS: atom_id res chain seq x y z
N MET A 1 -2.30 -38.39 -4.92
CA MET A 1 -2.45 -38.27 -3.46
C MET A 1 -3.91 -38.53 -3.09
N SER A 2 -4.18 -39.18 -1.95
CA SER A 2 -5.55 -39.42 -1.48
C SER A 2 -6.13 -38.15 -0.84
N LEU A 3 -7.45 -37.99 -0.83
CA LEU A 3 -8.10 -36.84 -0.21
C LEU A 3 -7.78 -36.73 1.30
N GLU A 4 -7.59 -37.87 1.97
CA GLU A 4 -7.22 -37.93 3.38
C GLU A 4 -5.83 -37.35 3.66
N SER A 5 -4.86 -37.53 2.75
CA SER A 5 -3.53 -36.95 2.93
C SER A 5 -3.57 -35.42 2.77
N LEU A 6 -4.39 -34.90 1.86
CA LEU A 6 -4.59 -33.46 1.68
C LEU A 6 -5.29 -32.83 2.90
N GLN A 7 -6.27 -33.53 3.47
CA GLN A 7 -6.92 -33.10 4.72
C GLN A 7 -5.94 -33.03 5.88
N LYS A 8 -5.09 -34.06 6.05
CA LYS A 8 -4.04 -34.06 7.09
C LYS A 8 -3.04 -32.92 6.90
N ARG A 9 -2.63 -32.65 5.66
CA ARG A 9 -1.75 -31.51 5.34
C ARG A 9 -2.42 -30.18 5.65
N LEU A 10 -3.68 -30.00 5.29
CA LEU A 10 -4.45 -28.80 5.63
C LEU A 10 -4.53 -28.60 7.15
N THR A 11 -4.80 -29.65 7.93
CA THR A 11 -4.85 -29.54 9.39
C THR A 11 -3.49 -29.16 9.99
N ALA A 12 -2.39 -29.70 9.45
CA ALA A 12 -1.04 -29.30 9.85
C ALA A 12 -0.77 -27.82 9.51
N LEU A 13 -1.17 -27.35 8.33
CA LEU A 13 -1.07 -25.94 7.96
C LEU A 13 -1.91 -25.04 8.87
N GLN A 14 -3.11 -25.48 9.25
CA GLN A 14 -3.94 -24.72 10.18
C GLN A 14 -3.26 -24.60 11.56
N GLU A 15 -2.62 -25.66 12.04
CA GLU A 15 -1.84 -25.65 13.28
C GLU A 15 -0.64 -24.69 13.17
N THR A 16 0.12 -24.71 12.07
CA THR A 16 1.23 -23.77 11.88
C THR A 16 0.76 -22.33 11.76
N THR A 17 -0.39 -22.06 11.12
CA THR A 17 -0.97 -20.69 11.10
C THR A 17 -1.28 -20.23 12.53
N SER A 18 -1.83 -21.10 13.38
CA SER A 18 -2.09 -20.77 14.78
C SER A 18 -0.80 -20.49 15.55
N HIS A 19 0.25 -21.26 15.30
CA HIS A 19 1.57 -21.04 15.89
C HIS A 19 2.15 -19.67 15.48
N ILE A 20 2.10 -19.31 14.20
CA ILE A 20 2.52 -17.98 13.72
C ILE A 20 1.78 -16.86 14.45
N GLN A 21 0.48 -17.00 14.68
CA GLN A 21 -0.29 -15.99 15.43
C GLN A 21 0.23 -15.83 16.87
N THR A 22 0.61 -16.93 17.53
CA THR A 22 1.22 -16.86 18.88
C THR A 22 2.58 -16.16 18.86
N LEU A 23 3.43 -16.44 17.87
CA LEU A 23 4.73 -15.78 17.71
C LEU A 23 4.56 -14.27 17.42
N ILE A 24 3.60 -13.90 16.57
CA ILE A 24 3.26 -12.49 16.30
C ILE A 24 2.80 -11.78 17.58
N ALA A 25 1.93 -12.41 18.37
CA ALA A 25 1.48 -11.85 19.65
C ALA A 25 2.66 -11.69 20.63
N ARG A 26 3.59 -12.65 20.65
CA ARG A 26 4.83 -12.57 21.44
C ARG A 26 5.73 -11.44 20.99
N LEU A 27 5.90 -11.23 19.68
CA LEU A 27 6.70 -10.13 19.13
C LEU A 27 6.07 -8.76 19.48
N ALA A 28 4.75 -8.64 19.36
CA ALA A 28 4.02 -7.41 19.67
C ALA A 28 4.08 -7.03 21.16
N SER A 29 4.06 -8.02 22.05
CA SER A 29 4.14 -7.84 23.50
C SER A 29 5.56 -7.85 24.07
N PHE A 30 6.58 -8.05 23.23
CA PHE A 30 7.97 -8.03 23.66
C PHE A 30 8.32 -6.65 24.23
N LYS A 31 8.72 -6.64 25.50
CA LYS A 31 9.20 -5.45 26.22
C LYS A 31 10.69 -5.63 26.50
N PHE A 32 11.46 -4.59 26.19
CA PHE A 32 12.89 -4.59 26.46
C PHE A 32 13.12 -4.21 27.93
N PRO A 33 13.84 -5.03 28.72
CA PRO A 33 14.14 -4.67 30.10
C PRO A 33 15.10 -3.46 30.15
N PRO A 34 14.88 -2.50 31.06
CA PRO A 34 15.72 -1.31 31.18
C PRO A 34 17.14 -1.69 31.57
N GLY A 35 18.13 -1.16 30.85
CA GLY A 35 19.55 -1.40 31.10
C GLY A 35 20.13 -2.61 30.35
N ALA A 36 19.31 -3.33 29.59
CA ALA A 36 19.77 -4.40 28.71
C ALA A 36 20.08 -3.90 27.30
N ILE A 37 19.75 -2.66 26.92
CA ILE A 37 19.96 -2.18 25.56
C ILE A 37 21.35 -1.51 25.50
N PRO A 38 22.39 -2.17 24.94
CA PRO A 38 23.63 -1.47 24.65
C PRO A 38 23.32 -0.34 23.66
N LEU A 39 23.78 0.87 23.96
CA LEU A 39 23.72 2.03 23.07
C LEU A 39 24.44 1.78 21.73
N ASN A 40 25.25 0.72 21.66
CA ASN A 40 25.92 0.24 20.47
C ASN A 40 25.01 -0.76 19.73
N GLN A 41 24.50 -0.31 18.58
CA GLN A 41 23.64 -1.05 17.66
C GLN A 41 24.28 -2.39 17.28
N GLY A 42 23.80 -3.52 17.81
CA GLY A 42 24.22 -4.81 17.25
C GLY A 42 23.74 -6.07 17.93
N SER A 43 23.77 -6.15 19.27
CA SER A 43 23.75 -7.48 19.91
C SER A 43 22.49 -7.83 20.72
N LEU A 44 21.62 -6.88 21.06
CA LEU A 44 20.40 -7.16 21.84
C LEU A 44 19.08 -6.96 21.08
N ASP A 45 19.15 -6.36 19.89
CA ASP A 45 18.10 -6.47 18.87
C ASP A 45 17.97 -7.94 18.39
N THR A 46 18.96 -8.78 18.68
CA THR A 46 19.06 -10.18 18.25
C THR A 46 17.79 -10.97 18.51
N VAL A 47 17.26 -11.04 19.73
CA VAL A 47 16.07 -11.88 20.02
C VAL A 47 14.81 -11.39 19.29
N ALA A 48 14.58 -10.08 19.22
CA ALA A 48 13.44 -9.53 18.49
C ALA A 48 13.61 -9.69 16.98
N THR A 49 14.83 -9.55 16.47
CA THR A 49 15.17 -9.77 15.06
C THR A 49 15.13 -11.24 14.67
N GLU A 50 15.57 -12.14 15.54
CA GLU A 50 15.52 -13.60 15.38
C GLU A 50 14.07 -14.05 15.33
N LEU A 51 13.24 -13.62 16.30
CA LEU A 51 11.80 -13.90 16.30
C LEU A 51 11.12 -13.32 15.05
N SER A 52 11.52 -12.12 14.61
CA SER A 52 10.99 -11.54 13.36
C SER A 52 11.41 -12.33 12.13
N ASN A 53 12.63 -12.86 12.08
CA ASN A 53 13.14 -13.66 10.97
C ASN A 53 12.45 -15.04 10.96
N GLU A 54 12.32 -15.68 12.11
CA GLU A 54 11.58 -16.94 12.27
C GLU A 54 10.12 -16.81 11.80
N ILE A 55 9.42 -15.75 12.22
CA ILE A 55 8.06 -15.47 11.74
C ILE A 55 8.03 -15.23 10.23
N HIS A 56 9.03 -14.54 9.68
CA HIS A 56 9.10 -14.28 8.25
C HIS A 56 9.32 -15.55 7.43
N ASP A 57 10.25 -16.40 7.87
CA ASP A 57 10.60 -17.65 7.20
C ASP A 57 9.44 -18.64 7.27
N THR A 58 8.82 -18.82 8.45
CA THR A 58 7.64 -19.68 8.62
C THR A 58 6.44 -19.21 7.79
N LEU A 59 6.21 -17.90 7.71
CA LEU A 59 5.16 -17.33 6.86
C LEU A 59 5.40 -17.58 5.37
N LYS A 60 6.66 -17.51 4.93
CA LYS A 60 7.06 -17.76 3.54
C LYS A 60 6.92 -19.24 3.19
N GLU A 61 7.42 -20.13 4.06
CA GLU A 61 7.28 -21.57 3.92
C GLU A 61 5.80 -21.97 3.83
N GLN A 62 4.98 -21.44 4.75
CA GLN A 62 3.54 -21.71 4.76
C GLN A 62 2.81 -21.19 3.51
N ASN A 63 3.20 -20.04 2.97
CA ASN A 63 2.62 -19.53 1.73
C ASN A 63 2.93 -20.46 0.55
N ASN A 64 4.17 -20.97 0.45
CA ASN A 64 4.55 -21.94 -0.57
C ASN A 64 3.79 -23.26 -0.40
N ASP A 65 3.59 -23.71 0.84
CA ASP A 65 2.81 -24.91 1.13
C ASP A 65 1.33 -24.77 0.75
N PHE A 66 0.73 -23.59 0.94
CA PHE A 66 -0.63 -23.33 0.48
C PHE A 66 -0.74 -23.30 -1.04
N GLU A 67 0.24 -22.73 -1.75
CA GLU A 67 0.28 -22.73 -3.21
C GLU A 67 0.37 -24.17 -3.76
N LEU A 68 1.25 -24.98 -3.17
CA LEU A 68 1.40 -26.39 -3.50
C LEU A 68 0.11 -27.18 -3.16
N LEU A 69 -0.48 -26.95 -1.99
CA LEU A 69 -1.73 -27.60 -1.60
C LEU A 69 -2.89 -27.24 -2.55
N GLU A 70 -3.00 -25.97 -2.96
CA GLU A 70 -4.00 -25.56 -3.95
C GLU A 70 -3.80 -26.27 -5.29
N GLN A 71 -2.55 -26.38 -5.76
CA GLN A 71 -2.25 -27.09 -6.99
C GLN A 71 -2.59 -28.58 -6.86
N GLU A 72 -2.19 -29.23 -5.77
CA GLU A 72 -2.52 -30.63 -5.50
C GLU A 72 -4.04 -30.88 -5.41
N ILE A 73 -4.79 -29.93 -4.82
CA ILE A 73 -6.26 -29.98 -4.80
C ILE A 73 -6.82 -29.81 -6.22
N LYS A 74 -6.31 -28.87 -7.02
CA LYS A 74 -6.74 -28.65 -8.41
C LYS A 74 -6.50 -29.91 -9.27
N ASP A 75 -5.31 -30.49 -9.16
CA ASP A 75 -4.87 -31.69 -9.90
C ASP A 75 -5.52 -32.98 -9.40
N SER A 76 -6.06 -33.00 -8.17
CA SER A 76 -6.80 -34.16 -7.67
C SER A 76 -8.02 -34.45 -8.55
N PRO A 77 -8.25 -35.71 -8.96
CA PRO A 77 -9.36 -36.06 -9.83
C PRO A 77 -10.68 -35.73 -9.12
N GLY A 78 -11.40 -34.72 -9.62
CA GLY A 78 -12.78 -34.48 -9.22
C GLY A 78 -13.62 -35.65 -9.73
N GLY A 79 -14.40 -36.26 -8.84
CA GLY A 79 -15.37 -37.27 -9.25
C GLY A 79 -16.36 -36.73 -10.30
N ARG A 80 -17.24 -37.61 -10.81
CA ARG A 80 -18.33 -37.18 -11.70
C ARG A 80 -19.09 -36.01 -11.08
N LYS A 81 -19.56 -35.09 -11.93
CA LYS A 81 -20.29 -33.89 -11.51
C LYS A 81 -21.48 -34.28 -10.61
N GLY A 82 -21.48 -33.83 -9.35
CA GLY A 82 -22.45 -34.20 -8.30
C GLY A 82 -22.07 -35.40 -7.42
N SER A 83 -20.85 -35.94 -7.56
CA SER A 83 -20.34 -37.03 -6.70
C SER A 83 -19.89 -36.51 -5.33
N ASP A 84 -20.03 -37.33 -4.29
CA ASP A 84 -19.51 -37.05 -2.95
C ASP A 84 -18.03 -36.63 -2.97
N ALA A 85 -17.23 -37.18 -3.91
CA ALA A 85 -15.83 -36.81 -4.09
C ALA A 85 -15.64 -35.34 -4.54
N GLU A 86 -16.54 -34.81 -5.39
CA GLU A 86 -16.52 -33.40 -5.80
C GLU A 86 -16.93 -32.50 -4.64
N THR A 87 -17.97 -32.88 -3.89
CA THR A 87 -18.41 -32.09 -2.71
C THR A 87 -17.33 -32.02 -1.63
N ASN A 88 -16.62 -33.13 -1.38
CA ASN A 88 -15.51 -33.18 -0.44
C ASN A 88 -14.31 -32.35 -0.92
N LYS A 89 -14.04 -32.33 -2.23
CA LYS A 89 -13.01 -31.46 -2.85
C LYS A 89 -13.37 -29.99 -2.70
N LEU A 90 -14.62 -29.60 -2.97
CA LEU A 90 -15.08 -28.22 -2.82
C LEU A 90 -15.00 -27.75 -1.36
N ARG A 91 -15.42 -28.58 -0.40
CA ARG A 91 -15.27 -28.30 1.04
C ARG A 91 -13.81 -28.13 1.45
N LEU A 92 -12.91 -28.95 0.89
CA LEU A 92 -11.49 -28.86 1.17
C LEU A 92 -10.88 -27.55 0.61
N LEU A 93 -11.28 -27.16 -0.61
CA LEU A 93 -10.88 -25.90 -1.23
C LEU A 93 -11.40 -24.71 -0.43
N GLU A 94 -12.68 -24.71 -0.05
CA GLU A 94 -13.27 -23.66 0.80
C GLU A 94 -12.49 -23.52 2.11
N ARG A 95 -12.17 -24.64 2.77
CA ARG A 95 -11.36 -24.62 3.99
C ARG A 95 -9.95 -24.08 3.75
N ALA A 96 -9.31 -24.47 2.64
CA ALA A 96 -7.97 -24.00 2.28
C ALA A 96 -7.95 -22.49 2.02
N THR A 97 -8.92 -21.97 1.25
CA THR A 97 -9.04 -20.53 0.96
C THR A 97 -9.32 -19.71 2.22
N ARG A 98 -10.15 -20.24 3.15
CA ARG A 98 -10.35 -19.63 4.46
C ARG A 98 -9.05 -19.54 5.26
N THR A 99 -8.29 -20.64 5.37
CA THR A 99 -7.02 -20.62 6.11
C THR A 99 -5.96 -19.73 5.43
N GLN A 100 -6.02 -19.59 4.10
CA GLN A 100 -5.15 -18.66 3.38
C GLN A 100 -5.52 -17.19 3.65
N GLN A 101 -6.81 -16.87 3.82
CA GLN A 101 -7.24 -15.55 4.29
C GLN A 101 -6.73 -15.27 5.71
N GLU A 102 -6.83 -16.25 6.61
CA GLU A 102 -6.27 -16.17 7.96
C GLU A 102 -4.75 -15.92 7.94
N LEU A 103 -4.02 -16.57 7.01
CA LEU A 103 -2.60 -16.30 6.79
C LEU A 103 -2.36 -14.85 6.35
N LYS A 104 -3.11 -14.32 5.36
CA LYS A 104 -3.00 -12.91 4.93
C LYS A 104 -3.27 -11.94 6.08
N HIS A 105 -4.25 -12.25 6.93
CA HIS A 105 -4.48 -11.48 8.15
C HIS A 105 -3.27 -11.54 9.09
N ALA A 106 -2.67 -12.72 9.30
CA ALA A 106 -1.44 -12.87 10.07
C ALA A 106 -0.28 -12.05 9.47
N GLN A 107 -0.13 -11.97 8.14
CA GLN A 107 0.88 -11.10 7.49
C GLN A 107 0.68 -9.62 7.85
N SER A 108 -0.57 -9.16 7.81
CA SER A 108 -0.90 -7.78 8.17
C SER A 108 -0.66 -7.52 9.67
N ALA A 109 -0.97 -8.50 10.53
CA ALA A 109 -0.73 -8.44 11.96
C ALA A 109 0.76 -8.45 12.29
N PHE A 110 1.57 -9.21 11.55
CA PHE A 110 3.02 -9.24 11.67
C PHE A 110 3.65 -7.88 11.40
N ARG A 111 3.25 -7.19 10.32
CA ARG A 111 3.73 -5.81 10.05
C ARG A 111 3.40 -4.85 11.20
N LYS A 112 2.20 -4.97 11.77
CA LYS A 112 1.79 -4.19 12.95
C LYS A 112 2.62 -4.56 14.18
N ALA A 113 2.89 -5.84 14.41
CA ALA A 113 3.72 -6.34 15.51
C ALA A 113 5.17 -5.86 15.39
N GLN A 114 5.75 -5.85 14.18
CA GLN A 114 7.09 -5.29 13.94
C GLN A 114 7.15 -3.80 14.28
N LEU A 115 6.13 -3.02 13.88
CA LEU A 115 6.05 -1.61 14.24
C LEU A 115 5.86 -1.41 15.75
N ALA A 116 5.05 -2.25 16.39
CA ALA A 116 4.87 -2.23 17.84
C ALA A 116 6.17 -2.56 18.58
N ALA A 117 6.90 -3.59 18.16
CA ALA A 117 8.20 -3.95 18.70
C ALA A 117 9.22 -2.81 18.54
N LYS A 118 9.29 -2.17 17.36
CA LYS A 118 10.13 -0.98 17.14
C LYS A 118 9.75 0.19 18.04
N ARG A 119 8.45 0.46 18.21
CA ARG A 119 7.97 1.50 19.13
C ARG A 119 8.34 1.17 20.58
N ASN A 120 8.17 -0.06 21.02
CA ASN A 120 8.54 -0.51 22.38
C ASN A 120 10.04 -0.37 22.62
N LEU A 121 10.85 -0.67 21.60
CA LEU A 121 12.31 -0.46 21.63
C LEU A 121 12.64 1.02 21.84
N ASP A 122 12.07 1.91 21.01
CA ASP A 122 12.34 3.34 21.11
C ASP A 122 11.86 3.93 22.45
N LEU A 123 10.71 3.47 22.96
CA LEU A 123 10.24 3.84 24.29
C LEU A 123 11.21 3.39 25.39
N SER A 124 11.75 2.19 25.28
CA SER A 124 12.72 1.66 26.25
C SER A 124 14.04 2.43 26.20
N ARG A 125 14.53 2.78 25.00
CA ARG A 125 15.70 3.65 24.82
C ARG A 125 15.51 5.05 25.41
N ARG A 126 14.30 5.62 25.32
CA ARG A 126 13.99 6.91 25.93
C ARG A 126 13.97 6.81 27.45
N ALA A 127 13.33 5.78 27.99
CA ALA A 127 13.32 5.52 29.43
C ALA A 127 14.73 5.35 30.00
N GLU A 128 15.63 4.65 29.29
CA GLU A 128 17.04 4.54 29.69
C GLU A 128 17.76 5.90 29.70
N ARG A 129 17.54 6.73 28.68
CA ARG A 129 18.11 8.09 28.64
C ARG A 129 17.59 8.94 29.79
N GLU A 130 16.31 8.86 30.10
CA GLU A 130 15.71 9.58 31.23
C GLU A 130 16.31 9.13 32.57
N ILE A 131 16.52 7.82 32.77
CA ILE A 131 17.19 7.29 33.97
C ILE A 131 18.64 7.81 34.08
N LEU A 132 19.39 7.84 32.97
CA LEU A 132 20.76 8.37 32.94
C LEU A 132 20.80 9.89 33.16
N LEU A 133 19.83 10.62 32.63
CA LEU A 133 19.71 12.06 32.88
C LEU A 133 19.32 12.33 34.34
N GLN A 134 18.45 11.52 34.92
CA GLN A 134 18.08 11.63 36.33
C GLN A 134 19.25 11.28 37.26
N SER A 135 20.10 10.31 36.90
CA SER A 135 21.30 10.01 37.68
C SER A 135 22.37 11.11 37.58
N LEU A 136 22.43 11.84 36.46
CA LEU A 136 23.31 13.01 36.29
C LEU A 136 22.75 14.28 36.94
N ALA A 137 21.44 14.48 36.89
CA ALA A 137 20.72 15.60 37.48
C ALA A 137 20.51 15.44 38.99
N ALA A 138 20.58 14.21 39.51
CA ALA A 138 20.68 13.98 40.94
C ALA A 138 21.97 14.65 41.43
N PRO A 139 21.89 15.64 42.34
CA PRO A 139 23.07 16.30 42.84
C PRO A 139 23.95 15.23 43.49
N SER A 140 25.15 15.06 42.94
CA SER A 140 26.23 14.34 43.63
C SER A 140 26.22 14.84 45.07
N PRO A 141 25.99 13.99 46.10
CA PRO A 141 26.32 14.36 47.45
C PRO A 141 27.83 14.58 47.42
N THR A 142 28.19 15.86 47.26
CA THR A 142 29.42 16.52 47.66
C THR A 142 30.52 15.55 48.03
N SER A 143 31.62 15.61 47.28
CA SER A 143 32.98 15.59 47.81
C SER A 143 33.02 15.75 49.34
N SER A 144 32.85 14.63 50.03
CA SER A 144 32.86 14.48 51.48
C SER A 144 32.90 12.98 51.76
N GLN A 145 33.84 12.31 51.09
CA GLN A 145 34.40 11.13 51.75
C GLN A 145 34.91 11.60 53.11
N PRO A 146 34.47 11.03 54.24
CA PRO A 146 35.16 11.22 55.49
C PRO A 146 36.46 10.43 55.37
N VAL A 147 37.47 11.04 54.75
CA VAL A 147 38.84 10.60 54.94
C VAL A 147 39.11 10.83 56.41
N SER A 148 39.04 9.74 57.17
CA SER A 148 39.42 9.66 58.56
C SER A 148 40.89 10.04 58.66
N ARG A 149 41.18 11.34 58.74
CA ARG A 149 42.51 11.86 59.06
C ARG A 149 42.77 11.48 60.51
N ARG A 150 43.45 10.35 60.66
CA ARG A 150 44.10 9.91 61.89
C ARG A 150 44.96 11.06 62.39
N ARG A 151 44.46 11.74 63.42
CA ARG A 151 45.08 12.84 64.14
C ARG A 151 46.31 12.28 64.85
N THR A 152 47.49 12.48 64.29
CA THR A 152 48.75 12.31 65.03
C THR A 152 48.95 13.56 65.91
N PRO A 153 49.30 13.40 67.19
CA PRO A 153 49.57 14.51 68.07
C PRO A 153 50.93 15.16 67.72
N ALA A 154 50.99 16.48 67.81
CA ALA A 154 52.18 17.29 67.56
C ALA A 154 53.31 16.97 68.56
N PRO A 155 54.60 16.99 68.16
CA PRO A 155 55.71 16.80 69.06
C PRO A 155 56.08 18.12 69.76
N ALA A 156 56.56 17.99 70.99
CA ALA A 156 57.21 19.05 71.76
C ALA A 156 58.52 19.50 71.09
N GLU A 157 58.93 20.72 71.43
CA GLU A 157 60.06 21.48 70.89
C GLU A 157 61.29 20.64 70.49
N GLN A 158 61.47 20.45 69.18
CA GLN A 158 62.66 19.83 68.59
C GLN A 158 63.70 20.91 68.25
N THR A 159 64.93 20.67 68.69
CA THR A 159 66.11 21.48 68.44
C THR A 159 66.45 21.53 66.94
N GLN A 160 67.10 22.60 66.48
CA GLN A 160 67.28 22.91 65.05
C GLN A 160 67.94 21.78 64.24
N ASP A 161 68.82 20.98 64.85
CA ASP A 161 69.45 19.81 64.21
C ASP A 161 68.46 18.66 63.93
N GLU A 162 67.47 18.44 64.80
CA GLU A 162 66.47 17.38 64.61
C GLU A 162 65.47 17.74 63.50
N LYS A 163 65.20 19.04 63.33
CA LYS A 163 64.40 19.58 62.22
C LYS A 163 65.13 19.45 60.88
N LEU A 164 66.46 19.58 60.88
CA LEU A 164 67.30 19.37 59.69
C LEU A 164 67.37 17.89 59.31
N VAL A 165 67.58 16.99 60.28
CA VAL A 165 67.57 15.54 60.04
C VAL A 165 66.17 15.04 59.62
N GLY A 166 65.12 15.57 60.23
CA GLY A 166 63.73 15.33 59.82
C GLY A 166 63.45 15.81 58.38
N SER A 167 63.96 16.99 58.00
CA SER A 167 63.80 17.50 56.63
C SER A 167 64.54 16.65 55.59
N ALA A 168 65.70 16.10 55.92
CA ALA A 168 66.41 15.16 55.04
C ALA A 168 65.66 13.83 54.92
N GLY A 169 65.03 13.37 56.02
CA GLY A 169 64.13 12.22 56.04
C GLY A 169 62.87 12.44 55.18
N ASP A 170 62.27 13.63 55.27
CA ASP A 170 61.08 14.01 54.50
C ASP A 170 61.40 14.15 53.00
N VAL A 171 62.58 14.69 52.64
CA VAL A 171 63.02 14.73 51.25
C VAL A 171 63.24 13.33 50.70
N THR A 172 63.86 12.43 51.46
CA THR A 172 64.03 11.04 51.01
C THR A 172 62.71 10.27 50.98
N ALA A 173 61.75 10.57 51.87
CA ALA A 173 60.40 10.02 51.81
C ALA A 173 59.63 10.54 50.60
N ALA A 174 59.72 11.84 50.30
CA ALA A 174 59.10 12.46 49.14
C ALA A 174 59.68 11.93 47.82
N LEU A 175 61.00 11.73 47.73
CA LEU A 175 61.65 11.16 46.55
C LEU A 175 61.22 9.70 46.32
N ARG A 176 61.10 8.91 47.38
CA ARG A 176 60.56 7.54 47.29
C ARG A 176 59.08 7.54 46.88
N GLN A 177 58.29 8.50 47.38
CA GLN A 177 56.89 8.64 47.01
C GLN A 177 56.73 9.08 45.54
N VAL A 178 57.57 10.00 45.06
CA VAL A 178 57.61 10.41 43.65
C VAL A 178 58.07 9.26 42.76
N HIS A 179 59.06 8.48 43.18
CA HIS A 179 59.49 7.29 42.44
C HIS A 179 58.37 6.23 42.37
N ALA A 180 57.68 5.98 43.48
CA ALA A 180 56.52 5.10 43.51
C ALA A 180 55.41 5.63 42.58
N ALA A 181 55.11 6.93 42.61
CA ALA A 181 54.15 7.58 41.72
C ALA A 181 54.57 7.48 40.24
N MET A 182 55.86 7.68 39.94
CA MET A 182 56.39 7.60 38.57
C MET A 182 56.32 6.17 38.03
N SER A 183 56.64 5.16 38.86
CA SER A 183 56.50 3.75 38.47
C SER A 183 55.04 3.36 38.22
N ASN A 184 54.12 3.90 39.03
CA ASN A 184 52.69 3.66 38.89
C ASN A 184 52.13 4.35 37.63
N GLU A 185 52.48 5.61 37.38
CA GLU A 185 52.09 6.34 36.17
C GLU A 185 52.72 5.74 34.90
N LEU A 186 53.95 5.21 34.99
CA LEU A 186 54.58 4.51 33.87
C LEU A 186 53.82 3.22 33.54
N SER A 187 53.41 2.44 34.55
CA SER A 187 52.57 1.26 34.32
C SER A 187 51.21 1.64 33.71
N ARG A 188 50.60 2.72 34.20
CA ARG A 188 49.34 3.26 33.68
C ARG A 188 49.46 3.74 32.23
N SER A 189 50.58 4.37 31.89
CA SER A 189 50.90 4.80 30.53
C SER A 189 51.12 3.61 29.59
N GLN A 190 51.76 2.54 30.07
CA GLN A 190 51.90 1.30 29.30
C GLN A 190 50.53 0.65 29.03
N PHE A 191 49.66 0.54 30.03
CA PHE A 191 48.30 0.04 29.82
C PHE A 191 47.49 0.93 28.86
N ALA A 192 47.65 2.26 28.94
CA ALA A 192 47.01 3.16 27.99
C ALA A 192 47.56 2.98 26.56
N HIS A 193 48.87 2.78 26.41
CA HIS A 193 49.50 2.50 25.13
C HIS A 193 49.06 1.17 24.52
N ASP A 194 48.98 0.11 25.33
CA ASP A 194 48.50 -1.20 24.90
C ASP A 194 47.03 -1.13 24.48
N THR A 195 46.20 -0.39 25.25
CA THR A 195 44.79 -0.14 24.89
C THR A 195 44.67 0.64 23.60
N LEU A 196 45.49 1.67 23.39
CA LEU A 196 45.49 2.44 22.13
C LEU A 196 45.91 1.57 20.95
N LYS A 197 46.91 0.71 21.13
CA LYS A 197 47.37 -0.22 20.09
C LYS A 197 46.29 -1.25 19.74
N GLU A 198 45.60 -1.79 20.73
CA GLU A 198 44.49 -2.71 20.52
C GLU A 198 43.30 -2.00 19.85
N SER A 199 43.00 -0.75 20.24
CA SER A 199 41.98 0.05 19.56
C SER A 199 42.37 0.40 18.12
N GLY A 200 43.67 0.59 17.83
CA GLY A 200 44.19 0.80 16.48
C GLY A 200 44.04 -0.44 15.60
N ALA A 201 44.35 -1.62 16.15
CA ALA A 201 44.14 -2.89 15.47
C ALA A 201 42.65 -3.16 15.20
N ALA A 202 41.76 -2.80 16.13
CA ALA A 202 40.32 -2.88 15.94
C ALA A 202 39.83 -1.92 14.84
N LEU A 203 40.40 -0.71 14.74
CA LEU A 203 40.09 0.24 13.67
C LEU A 203 40.56 -0.25 12.30
N GLU A 204 41.73 -0.90 12.23
CA GLU A 204 42.23 -1.52 11.00
C GLU A 204 41.33 -2.67 10.55
N GLN A 205 40.91 -3.54 11.48
CA GLN A 205 39.94 -4.61 11.20
C GLN A 205 38.59 -4.05 10.74
N LEU A 206 38.16 -2.91 11.28
CA LEU A 206 36.96 -2.22 10.84
C LEU A 206 37.13 -1.64 9.43
N GLY A 207 38.30 -1.06 9.12
CA GLY A 207 38.65 -0.57 7.78
C GLY A 207 38.66 -1.69 6.73
N GLU A 208 39.21 -2.85 7.07
CA GLU A 208 39.17 -4.06 6.22
C GLU A 208 37.73 -4.54 6.03
N SER A 209 36.93 -4.53 7.10
CA SER A 209 35.50 -4.87 7.04
C SER A 209 34.74 -3.91 6.11
N TYR A 210 34.98 -2.60 6.19
CA TYR A 210 34.37 -1.62 5.28
C TYR A 210 34.83 -1.78 3.83
N THR A 211 36.10 -2.11 3.60
CA THR A 211 36.62 -2.39 2.25
C THR A 211 36.00 -3.67 1.67
N SER A 212 35.84 -4.71 2.49
CA SER A 212 35.15 -5.94 2.10
C SER A 212 33.67 -5.68 1.78
N LEU A 213 32.99 -4.81 2.55
CA LEU A 213 31.62 -4.40 2.29
C LEU A 213 31.50 -3.60 0.99
N ASP A 214 32.46 -2.73 0.68
CA ASP A 214 32.47 -1.97 -0.58
C ASP A 214 32.65 -2.91 -1.79
N SER A 215 33.47 -3.96 -1.66
CA SER A 215 33.58 -5.02 -2.67
C SER A 215 32.27 -5.80 -2.86
N VAL A 216 31.59 -6.15 -1.77
CA VAL A 216 30.28 -6.83 -1.84
C VAL A 216 29.22 -5.91 -2.44
N LEU A 217 29.19 -4.63 -2.05
CA LEU A 217 28.33 -3.59 -2.62
C LEU A 217 28.60 -3.35 -4.10
N ALA A 218 29.86 -3.35 -4.52
CA ALA A 218 30.24 -3.26 -5.92
C ALA A 218 29.76 -4.49 -6.71
N SER A 219 29.87 -5.70 -6.14
CA SER A 219 29.36 -6.93 -6.77
C SER A 219 27.83 -6.95 -6.88
N THR A 220 27.11 -6.50 -5.85
CA THR A 220 25.65 -6.39 -5.89
C THR A 220 25.22 -5.30 -6.86
N LYS A 221 25.92 -4.16 -6.92
CA LYS A 221 25.67 -3.11 -7.91
C LYS A 221 25.97 -3.57 -9.34
N GLY A 222 26.97 -4.42 -9.53
CA GLY A 222 27.24 -5.08 -10.81
C GLY A 222 26.10 -6.01 -11.22
N LEU A 223 25.63 -6.86 -10.31
CA LEU A 223 24.50 -7.78 -10.53
C LEU A 223 23.18 -7.04 -10.75
N LEU A 224 22.87 -6.03 -9.92
CA LEU A 224 21.72 -5.13 -10.10
C LEU A 224 21.83 -4.36 -11.40
N GLY A 225 23.03 -3.94 -11.79
CA GLY A 225 23.29 -3.28 -13.06
C GLY A 225 23.01 -4.19 -14.25
N MET A 226 23.42 -5.46 -14.19
CA MET A 226 23.12 -6.46 -15.22
C MET A 226 21.63 -6.81 -15.24
N LEU A 227 20.98 -6.94 -14.08
CA LEU A 227 19.56 -7.24 -13.99
C LEU A 227 18.72 -6.08 -14.51
N LEU A 228 19.07 -4.85 -14.15
CA LEU A 228 18.34 -3.64 -14.57
C LEU A 228 18.64 -3.29 -16.03
N LYS A 229 19.83 -3.62 -16.54
CA LYS A 229 20.16 -3.55 -17.98
C LYS A 229 19.41 -4.62 -18.78
N SER A 230 19.27 -5.83 -18.23
CA SER A 230 18.51 -6.92 -18.85
C SER A 230 17.00 -6.61 -18.85
N GLN A 231 16.45 -6.14 -17.74
CA GLN A 231 15.03 -5.74 -17.65
C GLN A 231 14.70 -4.52 -18.52
N LYS A 232 15.68 -3.65 -18.80
CA LYS A 232 15.53 -2.56 -19.79
C LYS A 232 15.38 -3.07 -21.22
N SER A 233 16.05 -4.16 -21.59
CA SER A 233 15.83 -4.76 -22.93
C SER A 233 14.41 -5.31 -23.06
N ASP A 234 13.88 -5.92 -21.99
CA ASP A 234 12.52 -6.46 -21.96
C ASP A 234 11.46 -5.35 -22.05
N THR A 235 11.71 -4.22 -21.39
CA THR A 235 10.87 -3.01 -21.51
C THR A 235 10.84 -2.50 -22.95
N TRP A 236 11.97 -2.57 -23.68
CA TRP A 236 12.04 -2.14 -25.08
C TRP A 236 11.30 -3.10 -26.03
N TYR A 237 11.32 -4.41 -25.76
CA TYR A 237 10.53 -5.38 -26.51
C TYR A 237 9.03 -5.22 -26.26
N LEU A 238 8.61 -4.99 -25.01
CA LEU A 238 7.20 -4.75 -24.68
C LEU A 238 6.71 -3.43 -25.29
N GLU A 239 7.52 -2.39 -25.25
CA GLU A 239 7.21 -1.10 -25.86
C GLU A 239 7.06 -1.20 -27.39
N THR A 240 8.02 -1.83 -28.08
CA THR A 240 7.93 -2.04 -29.54
C THR A 240 6.76 -2.94 -29.93
N ALA A 241 6.47 -3.99 -29.16
CA ALA A 241 5.31 -4.85 -29.38
C ALA A 241 3.99 -4.10 -29.17
N PHE A 242 3.90 -3.23 -28.16
CA PHE A 242 2.73 -2.39 -27.90
C PHE A 242 2.49 -1.37 -29.02
N TYR A 243 3.54 -0.73 -29.55
CA TYR A 243 3.40 0.17 -30.70
C TYR A 243 2.98 -0.55 -31.98
N ILE A 244 3.52 -1.75 -32.26
CA ILE A 244 3.09 -2.55 -33.42
C ILE A 244 1.63 -3.00 -33.24
N LEU A 245 1.21 -3.35 -32.03
CA LEU A 245 -0.18 -3.69 -31.72
C LEU A 245 -1.11 -2.48 -31.90
N LEU A 246 -0.74 -1.30 -31.39
CA LEU A 246 -1.51 -0.08 -31.62
C LEU A 246 -1.57 0.31 -33.10
N ALA A 247 -0.46 0.16 -33.84
CA ALA A 247 -0.42 0.42 -35.27
C ALA A 247 -1.34 -0.53 -36.05
N THR A 248 -1.39 -1.82 -35.68
CA THR A 248 -2.29 -2.79 -36.34
C THR A 248 -3.75 -2.59 -35.97
N ILE A 249 -4.07 -2.24 -34.72
CA ILE A 249 -5.43 -1.84 -34.31
C ILE A 249 -5.85 -0.57 -35.03
N GLY A 250 -4.98 0.45 -35.05
CA GLY A 250 -5.21 1.69 -35.79
C GLY A 250 -5.41 1.45 -37.28
N TRP A 251 -4.62 0.57 -37.89
CA TRP A 251 -4.79 0.14 -39.28
C TRP A 251 -6.11 -0.60 -39.52
N LEU A 252 -6.52 -1.48 -38.60
CA LEU A 252 -7.82 -2.14 -38.68
C LEU A 252 -8.97 -1.16 -38.54
N VAL A 253 -8.88 -0.20 -37.61
CA VAL A 253 -9.87 0.87 -37.47
C VAL A 253 -9.91 1.73 -38.72
N PHE A 254 -8.76 2.16 -39.24
CA PHE A 254 -8.66 2.90 -40.49
C PHE A 254 -9.30 2.11 -41.64
N ARG A 255 -8.89 0.86 -41.84
CA ARG A 255 -9.40 0.01 -42.91
C ARG A 255 -10.89 -0.32 -42.74
N ARG A 256 -11.35 -0.59 -41.52
CA ARG A 256 -12.73 -1.05 -41.26
C ARG A 256 -13.71 0.11 -41.23
N PHE A 257 -13.35 1.22 -40.60
CA PHE A 257 -14.24 2.34 -40.36
C PHE A 257 -14.28 3.30 -41.55
N ILE A 258 -13.13 3.56 -42.21
CA ILE A 258 -13.04 4.57 -43.28
C ILE A 258 -13.46 4.01 -44.64
N TYR A 259 -13.27 2.71 -44.93
CA TYR A 259 -13.67 2.14 -46.22
C TYR A 259 -15.10 1.59 -46.28
N GLY A 260 -15.69 1.18 -45.14
CA GLY A 260 -17.04 0.59 -45.12
C GLY A 260 -18.10 1.57 -44.62
N PRO A 261 -18.25 1.75 -43.30
CA PRO A 261 -19.27 2.61 -42.70
C PRO A 261 -19.13 4.08 -43.07
N ALA A 262 -17.90 4.62 -43.20
CA ALA A 262 -17.71 6.03 -43.57
C ALA A 262 -18.17 6.34 -45.00
N TRP A 263 -18.12 5.39 -45.94
CA TRP A 263 -18.71 5.59 -47.27
C TRP A 263 -20.23 5.68 -47.19
N TRP A 264 -20.86 4.92 -46.29
CA TRP A 264 -22.28 5.09 -45.96
C TRP A 264 -22.55 6.45 -45.30
N LEU A 265 -21.70 6.88 -44.36
CA LEU A 265 -21.81 8.16 -43.67
C LEU A 265 -21.59 9.39 -44.57
N VAL A 266 -20.85 9.24 -45.68
CA VAL A 266 -20.74 10.27 -46.74
C VAL A 266 -21.89 10.17 -47.73
N TYR A 267 -22.29 8.96 -48.11
CA TYR A 267 -23.37 8.72 -49.07
C TYR A 267 -24.77 9.11 -48.52
N LEU A 268 -25.05 8.86 -47.24
CA LEU A 268 -26.34 9.19 -46.61
C LEU A 268 -26.66 10.70 -46.59
N PRO A 269 -25.78 11.59 -46.09
CA PRO A 269 -26.04 13.03 -46.13
C PRO A 269 -25.99 13.56 -47.56
N LEU A 270 -25.13 13.03 -48.45
CA LEU A 270 -25.07 13.47 -49.84
C LEU A 270 -26.35 13.09 -50.61
N LYS A 271 -26.94 11.92 -50.35
CA LYS A 271 -28.23 11.50 -50.90
C LYS A 271 -29.40 12.31 -50.33
N MET A 272 -29.37 12.63 -49.03
CA MET A 272 -30.35 13.54 -48.42
C MET A 272 -30.24 14.94 -49.03
N PHE A 273 -29.03 15.46 -49.25
CA PHE A 273 -28.80 16.73 -49.93
C PHE A 273 -29.25 16.72 -51.39
N TRP A 274 -28.97 15.65 -52.14
CA TRP A 274 -29.44 15.50 -53.52
C TRP A 274 -30.96 15.47 -53.59
N ASN A 275 -31.61 14.71 -52.70
CA ASN A 275 -33.06 14.65 -52.62
C ASN A 275 -33.69 15.96 -52.12
N ALA A 276 -33.01 16.69 -51.22
CA ALA A 276 -33.45 18.01 -50.78
C ALA A 276 -33.27 19.07 -51.87
N TRP A 277 -32.15 19.07 -52.60
CA TRP A 277 -31.92 19.97 -53.73
C TRP A 277 -32.88 19.71 -54.90
N MET A 278 -33.16 18.44 -55.22
CA MET A 278 -34.16 18.08 -56.24
C MET A 278 -35.61 18.27 -55.75
N GLY A 279 -35.86 18.13 -54.44
CA GLY A 279 -37.15 18.37 -53.79
C GLY A 279 -37.53 19.85 -53.68
N VAL A 280 -36.55 20.73 -53.49
CA VAL A 280 -36.77 22.19 -53.47
C VAL A 280 -37.06 22.73 -54.87
N PHE A 281 -36.53 22.10 -55.93
CA PHE A 281 -36.90 22.44 -57.33
C PHE A 281 -38.31 21.97 -57.74
N THR A 282 -38.86 20.93 -57.11
CA THR A 282 -40.20 20.42 -57.44
C THR A 282 -41.34 21.11 -56.67
N VAL A 283 -41.06 21.75 -55.54
CA VAL A 283 -42.07 22.53 -54.78
C VAL A 283 -42.16 23.99 -55.24
N LEU A 284 -41.15 24.52 -55.95
CA LEU A 284 -41.15 25.90 -56.48
C LEU A 284 -41.31 25.99 -58.02
N GLY A 285 -41.44 24.86 -58.72
CA GLY A 285 -41.44 24.80 -60.19
C GLY A 285 -42.42 23.81 -60.82
N LEU A 286 -43.72 23.91 -60.51
CA LEU A 286 -44.84 23.86 -61.47
C LEU A 286 -46.18 23.90 -60.71
N ARG A 287 -46.62 25.13 -60.43
CA ARG A 287 -48.00 25.45 -60.08
C ARG A 287 -48.47 26.47 -61.13
N ASN A 288 -48.90 25.96 -62.28
CA ASN A 288 -49.64 26.60 -63.40
C ASN A 288 -49.55 25.65 -64.60
N ALA A 289 -50.59 25.21 -65.31
CA ALA A 289 -51.97 25.64 -65.49
C ALA A 289 -52.80 24.41 -65.93
N SER A 290 -53.90 24.04 -65.26
CA SER A 290 -55.31 24.39 -65.59
C SER A 290 -56.03 23.39 -66.52
N SER A 291 -57.00 22.64 -65.94
CA SER A 291 -58.34 22.25 -66.48
C SER A 291 -59.08 21.44 -65.39
N ALA A 292 -60.00 22.04 -64.62
CA ALA A 292 -61.47 21.98 -64.74
C ALA A 292 -62.05 20.56 -64.49
N VAL A 293 -62.88 20.28 -63.48
CA VAL A 293 -64.28 20.74 -63.23
C VAL A 293 -64.60 20.47 -61.73
N SER A 294 -65.11 21.40 -60.91
CA SER A 294 -66.48 21.94 -60.75
C SER A 294 -67.51 21.01 -60.05
N VAL A 295 -68.30 21.63 -59.19
CA VAL A 295 -69.07 21.14 -58.01
C VAL A 295 -70.57 20.99 -58.32
N SER A 296 -71.30 20.10 -57.63
CA SER A 296 -72.64 20.39 -57.05
C SER A 296 -73.23 19.24 -56.24
N SER A 297 -73.78 19.60 -55.07
CA SER A 297 -74.61 18.78 -54.18
C SER A 297 -76.07 19.25 -54.29
N GLN A 298 -77.03 18.32 -54.34
CA GLN A 298 -78.46 18.58 -54.13
C GLN A 298 -79.27 17.27 -54.00
N SER A 299 -80.35 17.33 -53.21
CA SER A 299 -81.29 16.25 -52.88
C SER A 299 -82.74 16.72 -53.10
N VAL A 300 -83.63 15.97 -53.80
CA VAL A 300 -85.11 15.82 -53.59
C VAL A 300 -85.65 14.62 -54.41
N GLY A 301 -86.77 13.99 -53.97
CA GLY A 301 -87.42 12.71 -54.42
C GLY A 301 -88.05 12.70 -55.84
N THR A 302 -88.83 11.72 -56.33
CA THR A 302 -89.77 10.73 -55.74
C THR A 302 -90.21 9.71 -56.84
N THR A 303 -90.81 8.56 -56.44
CA THR A 303 -91.74 7.64 -57.21
C THR A 303 -91.05 6.56 -58.08
N ILE A 304 -91.34 5.23 -58.06
CA ILE A 304 -92.59 4.45 -58.03
C ILE A 304 -92.33 3.03 -57.40
N MET A 305 -93.33 2.46 -56.71
CA MET A 305 -93.43 1.07 -56.14
C MET A 305 -93.67 -0.03 -57.22
N PRO A 306 -94.04 -1.31 -56.92
CA PRO A 306 -93.53 -2.35 -56.01
C PRO A 306 -93.37 -3.76 -56.67
N ALA A 307 -92.95 -4.76 -55.87
CA ALA A 307 -93.58 -6.08 -55.69
C ALA A 307 -92.73 -7.35 -55.93
N SER A 308 -92.80 -8.26 -54.92
CA SER A 308 -92.64 -9.73 -54.94
C SER A 308 -91.30 -10.32 -55.41
N GLY A 309 -90.70 -11.35 -54.82
CA GLY A 309 -91.10 -12.31 -53.78
C GLY A 309 -90.14 -13.52 -53.87
N THR A 310 -90.08 -14.30 -52.80
CA THR A 310 -90.00 -15.77 -52.82
C THR A 310 -88.65 -16.46 -53.13
N VAL A 311 -87.97 -17.00 -52.10
CA VAL A 311 -87.86 -18.42 -51.64
C VAL A 311 -86.69 -19.20 -52.30
N VAL A 312 -86.13 -20.11 -51.49
CA VAL A 312 -85.50 -21.42 -51.81
C VAL A 312 -83.98 -21.35 -51.95
N GLN A 313 -83.11 -22.19 -51.37
CA GLN A 313 -83.07 -23.16 -50.25
C GLN A 313 -81.96 -24.17 -50.63
N ALA A 314 -81.13 -24.52 -49.63
CA ALA A 314 -80.39 -25.78 -49.41
C ALA A 314 -79.44 -26.28 -50.53
N THR A 315 -78.40 -27.09 -50.29
CA THR A 315 -78.27 -28.35 -49.52
C THR A 315 -76.76 -28.58 -49.27
N VAL A 316 -76.29 -28.93 -48.05
CA VAL A 316 -76.11 -30.30 -47.48
C VAL A 316 -75.10 -31.12 -48.31
N SER A 317 -74.11 -31.88 -47.83
CA SER A 317 -73.53 -32.38 -46.56
C SER A 317 -72.18 -33.03 -46.99
N GLY A 318 -71.24 -33.51 -46.18
CA GLY A 318 -71.22 -33.96 -44.79
C GLY A 318 -69.78 -34.26 -44.35
N THR A 319 -69.55 -34.34 -43.03
CA THR A 319 -69.21 -35.57 -42.25
C THR A 319 -67.75 -36.02 -42.47
N ASP A 320 -66.85 -36.18 -41.50
CA ASP A 320 -66.96 -36.52 -40.08
C ASP A 320 -65.69 -36.10 -39.32
N ALA A 321 -65.83 -35.89 -38.01
CA ALA A 321 -64.78 -35.98 -36.97
C ALA A 321 -65.11 -37.19 -36.07
N PRO A 322 -64.41 -37.54 -34.97
CA PRO A 322 -63.19 -36.99 -34.35
C PRO A 322 -62.17 -38.08 -33.89
N GLN A 323 -61.03 -37.71 -33.26
CA GLN A 323 -60.60 -38.19 -31.92
C GLN A 323 -59.16 -37.77 -31.51
N VAL A 324 -59.11 -37.04 -30.38
CA VAL A 324 -58.20 -37.12 -29.21
C VAL A 324 -56.70 -36.75 -29.30
N VAL A 325 -56.42 -35.51 -28.86
CA VAL A 325 -55.48 -35.03 -27.80
C VAL A 325 -54.05 -35.60 -27.72
N ARG A 326 -53.03 -34.76 -27.99
CA ARG A 326 -52.11 -34.20 -26.96
C ARG A 326 -51.14 -33.14 -27.53
N GLY A 327 -51.21 -31.94 -26.95
CA GLY A 327 -50.09 -31.04 -26.68
C GLY A 327 -49.32 -30.42 -27.86
N GLY A 328 -49.53 -29.14 -28.12
CA GLY A 328 -48.64 -28.41 -29.04
C GLY A 328 -48.95 -26.93 -29.25
N ARG A 329 -48.30 -26.10 -28.43
CA ARG A 329 -47.85 -24.71 -28.71
C ARG A 329 -48.92 -23.71 -29.15
N GLY A 330 -49.40 -22.98 -28.14
CA GLY A 330 -50.04 -21.68 -28.29
C GLY A 330 -49.07 -20.59 -28.76
N ASN A 331 -49.73 -19.55 -29.25
CA ASN A 331 -49.29 -18.41 -30.01
C ASN A 331 -48.86 -17.24 -29.08
N LEU A 332 -48.19 -16.25 -29.68
CA LEU A 332 -48.18 -14.82 -29.32
C LEU A 332 -47.23 -14.29 -28.21
N LYS A 333 -46.36 -13.39 -28.70
CA LYS A 333 -45.97 -12.06 -28.17
C LYS A 333 -45.05 -11.96 -26.93
N PRO A 334 -43.97 -11.15 -26.99
CA PRO A 334 -43.07 -10.92 -25.87
C PRO A 334 -43.61 -9.86 -24.89
N PRO A 335 -43.53 -10.11 -23.57
CA PRO A 335 -43.64 -9.08 -22.55
C PRO A 335 -42.29 -8.74 -21.92
N VAL A 336 -42.28 -7.53 -21.37
CA VAL A 336 -41.28 -6.80 -20.58
C VAL A 336 -40.61 -7.64 -19.47
N PRO A 337 -39.30 -7.46 -19.19
CA PRO A 337 -38.64 -8.12 -18.05
C PRO A 337 -38.97 -7.47 -16.70
N PRO A 338 -39.09 -8.24 -15.60
CA PRO A 338 -39.27 -7.71 -14.24
C PRO A 338 -37.97 -7.23 -13.61
N GLN A 339 -38.09 -6.19 -12.77
CA GLN A 339 -37.14 -5.81 -11.72
C GLN A 339 -37.30 -6.75 -10.50
N GLU A 340 -36.17 -7.08 -9.87
CA GLU A 340 -35.92 -7.28 -8.43
C GLU A 340 -34.38 -7.40 -8.31
N ASP A 341 -33.69 -6.35 -7.86
CA ASP A 341 -33.26 -6.05 -6.49
C ASP A 341 -31.97 -6.78 -6.08
N GLY A 342 -30.93 -6.00 -5.74
CA GLY A 342 -29.61 -6.52 -5.36
C GLY A 342 -28.56 -5.44 -5.15
N GLU A 343 -28.83 -4.56 -4.18
CA GLU A 343 -27.90 -3.72 -3.40
C GLU A 343 -26.39 -3.81 -3.74
N GLY A 344 -25.87 -2.78 -4.42
CA GLY A 344 -24.42 -2.67 -4.67
C GLY A 344 -23.86 -1.25 -4.75
N GLU A 345 -24.70 -0.21 -4.79
CA GLU A 345 -24.22 1.15 -5.11
C GLU A 345 -24.59 2.22 -4.09
N ARG A 346 -24.96 1.86 -2.85
CA ARG A 346 -25.26 2.82 -1.77
C ARG A 346 -24.20 2.95 -0.67
N LEU A 347 -23.12 2.18 -0.70
CA LEU A 347 -22.08 2.24 0.35
C LEU A 347 -21.02 3.33 0.13
N VAL A 348 -20.93 3.94 -1.06
CA VAL A 348 -19.92 4.98 -1.33
C VAL A 348 -20.41 6.38 -0.96
N ASP A 349 -21.71 6.66 -1.13
CA ASP A 349 -22.31 7.94 -0.71
C ASP A 349 -22.44 8.05 0.82
N VAL A 350 -22.76 6.94 1.50
CA VAL A 350 -22.90 6.92 2.97
C VAL A 350 -21.55 7.09 3.69
N VAL A 351 -20.44 6.72 3.04
CA VAL A 351 -19.08 6.93 3.58
C VAL A 351 -18.58 8.35 3.30
N GLY A 352 -19.05 8.99 2.22
CA GLY A 352 -18.81 10.41 1.96
C GLY A 352 -19.49 11.32 2.98
N GLU A 353 -20.75 11.01 3.32
CA GLU A 353 -21.58 11.81 4.23
C GLU A 353 -21.10 11.72 5.70
N MET A 354 -20.70 10.53 6.18
CA MET A 354 -20.16 10.37 7.54
C MET A 354 -18.78 11.03 7.75
N ALA A 355 -17.99 11.20 6.69
CA ALA A 355 -16.70 11.89 6.77
C ALA A 355 -16.86 13.42 6.85
N GLU A 356 -17.92 13.99 6.26
CA GLU A 356 -18.25 15.41 6.37
C GLU A 356 -18.93 15.75 7.71
N ASP A 357 -19.82 14.90 8.23
CA ASP A 357 -20.49 15.14 9.52
C ASP A 357 -19.53 15.12 10.71
N THR A 358 -18.49 14.30 10.67
CA THR A 358 -17.46 14.25 11.72
C THR A 358 -16.57 15.50 11.72
N ARG A 359 -16.44 16.18 10.56
CA ARG A 359 -15.69 17.43 10.41
C ARG A 359 -16.51 18.64 10.84
N ALA A 360 -17.84 18.58 10.73
CA ALA A 360 -18.76 19.64 11.13
C ALA A 360 -19.06 19.66 12.64
N GLN A 361 -18.95 18.52 13.36
CA GLN A 361 -19.23 18.44 14.81
C GLN A 361 -18.03 18.71 15.73
N GLY A 362 -16.84 18.97 15.18
CA GLY A 362 -15.61 19.23 15.96
C GLY A 362 -15.39 20.69 16.42
N GLN A 363 -16.31 21.61 16.12
CA GLN A 363 -16.22 23.01 16.55
C GLN A 363 -17.53 23.46 17.19
N GLY A 364 -17.61 23.39 18.53
CA GLY A 364 -18.69 24.03 19.26
C GLY A 364 -18.78 23.67 20.75
N GLN A 365 -18.57 24.70 21.58
CA GLN A 365 -18.98 24.89 22.99
C GLN A 365 -18.00 24.35 24.07
N GLY A 366 -17.51 25.14 25.04
CA GLY A 366 -17.69 26.56 25.44
C GLY A 366 -16.46 27.02 26.26
N GLN A 367 -16.31 28.21 26.86
CA GLN A 367 -17.19 29.34 27.21
C GLN A 367 -16.25 30.47 27.76
N GLU A 368 -16.15 31.66 27.12
CA GLU A 368 -16.60 33.02 27.58
C GLU A 368 -15.54 33.91 28.32
N PRO A 369 -15.72 35.24 28.52
CA PRO A 369 -14.95 36.28 27.81
C PRO A 369 -14.24 37.33 28.70
N ALA A 370 -13.27 38.08 28.16
CA ALA A 370 -12.86 39.40 28.70
C ALA A 370 -12.18 40.27 27.63
N GLN A 371 -12.36 41.57 27.78
CA GLN A 371 -12.19 42.69 26.84
C GLN A 371 -10.73 43.20 26.66
N PRO A 372 -10.47 44.20 25.78
CA PRO A 372 -9.21 44.37 25.05
C PRO A 372 -8.26 45.35 25.73
N GLU A 373 -6.95 45.11 25.61
CA GLU A 373 -5.95 46.17 25.76
C GLU A 373 -4.92 46.09 24.64
N SER A 374 -4.87 47.19 23.90
CA SER A 374 -3.79 47.63 23.04
C SER A 374 -2.46 47.66 23.77
N ASN A 375 -1.43 47.01 23.22
CA ASN A 375 -0.07 47.51 23.39
C ASN A 375 0.83 47.11 22.22
N GLU A 376 1.47 48.13 21.66
CA GLU A 376 2.50 48.04 20.62
C GLU A 376 3.74 47.32 21.16
N GLY A 377 4.43 46.58 20.28
CA GLY A 377 5.74 46.01 20.61
C GLY A 377 6.16 44.86 19.69
N GLN A 378 6.60 45.18 18.48
CA GLN A 378 7.72 44.45 17.86
C GLN A 378 9.02 44.96 18.53
N PRO A 379 10.13 44.17 18.64
CA PRO A 379 10.64 43.40 17.51
C PRO A 379 11.45 42.11 17.82
N GLN A 380 11.85 41.46 16.71
CA GLN A 380 13.03 40.60 16.52
C GLN A 380 12.96 39.12 16.94
N GLU A 381 12.61 38.27 15.97
CA GLU A 381 13.09 36.87 15.93
C GLU A 381 14.26 36.75 14.94
N GLU A 382 15.35 36.21 15.47
CA GLU A 382 16.59 35.86 14.78
C GLU A 382 16.36 34.78 13.71
N GLN A 383 16.96 35.05 12.55
CA GLN A 383 17.01 34.18 11.39
C GLN A 383 17.90 32.96 11.69
N ALA A 384 17.30 31.79 11.94
CA ALA A 384 18.01 30.52 11.80
C ALA A 384 18.07 30.13 10.31
N PRO A 385 19.25 29.86 9.72
CA PRO A 385 19.34 29.52 8.29
C PRO A 385 18.70 28.16 7.99
N PRO A 386 17.89 28.04 6.92
CA PRO A 386 17.23 26.79 6.57
C PRO A 386 18.23 25.72 6.10
N ASN A 387 17.99 24.49 6.55
CA ASN A 387 18.80 23.29 6.36
C ASN A 387 18.95 22.89 4.86
N PRO A 388 20.18 22.84 4.30
CA PRO A 388 20.43 22.67 2.86
C PRO A 388 20.17 21.26 2.30
N LYS A 389 19.69 20.30 3.11
CA LYS A 389 19.45 18.91 2.66
C LYS A 389 18.00 18.58 2.29
N LYS A 390 17.07 19.54 2.37
CA LYS A 390 15.72 19.38 1.80
C LYS A 390 15.65 20.09 0.45
N ARG A 391 15.70 19.34 -0.64
CA ARG A 391 15.38 19.84 -1.98
C ARG A 391 13.86 20.03 -2.04
N MET A 392 13.41 21.25 -1.79
CA MET A 392 12.01 21.61 -1.97
C MET A 392 11.70 21.58 -3.47
N TRP A 393 10.55 20.99 -3.81
CA TRP A 393 10.02 21.03 -5.16
C TRP A 393 9.45 22.44 -5.39
N ASP A 394 10.21 23.29 -6.08
CA ASP A 394 9.74 24.63 -6.45
C ASP A 394 8.90 24.55 -7.73
N SER A 395 7.58 24.48 -7.56
CA SER A 395 6.61 24.40 -8.65
C SER A 395 6.74 25.52 -9.68
N GLU A 396 7.20 26.70 -9.26
CA GLU A 396 7.41 27.84 -10.15
C GLU A 396 8.68 27.73 -11.02
N VAL A 397 9.73 27.07 -10.51
CA VAL A 397 10.96 26.86 -11.27
C VAL A 397 10.73 25.80 -12.35
N GLU A 398 9.95 24.76 -12.03
CA GLU A 398 9.61 23.72 -13.01
C GLU A 398 8.62 24.22 -14.06
N ALA A 399 7.59 24.99 -13.67
CA ALA A 399 6.67 25.60 -14.63
C ALA A 399 7.38 26.52 -15.63
N ARG A 400 8.42 27.26 -15.20
CA ARG A 400 9.23 28.09 -16.11
C ARG A 400 10.06 27.26 -17.07
N LYS A 401 10.63 26.14 -16.63
CA LYS A 401 11.38 25.22 -17.51
C LYS A 401 10.48 24.58 -18.56
N GLU A 402 9.27 24.18 -18.19
CA GLU A 402 8.30 23.63 -19.13
C GLU A 402 7.85 24.68 -20.16
N ALA A 403 7.67 25.93 -19.75
CA ALA A 403 7.34 27.03 -20.65
C ALA A 403 8.49 27.35 -21.63
N GLU A 404 9.75 27.29 -21.18
CA GLU A 404 10.92 27.45 -22.06
C GLU A 404 11.12 26.29 -23.02
N GLN A 405 10.82 25.05 -22.60
CA GLN A 405 10.87 23.89 -23.49
C GLN A 405 9.81 23.98 -24.59
N LYS A 406 8.56 24.33 -24.24
CA LYS A 406 7.50 24.54 -25.23
C LYS A 406 7.86 25.62 -26.26
N ARG A 407 8.55 26.68 -25.84
CA ARG A 407 9.02 27.73 -26.75
C ARG A 407 10.15 27.31 -27.69
N LYS A 408 10.95 26.29 -27.32
CA LYS A 408 12.04 25.78 -28.15
C LYS A 408 11.55 24.77 -29.18
N ASP A 409 10.45 24.08 -28.91
CA ASP A 409 9.86 23.11 -29.84
C ASP A 409 8.93 23.77 -30.89
N GLU A 410 8.58 25.05 -30.71
CA GLU A 410 7.78 25.85 -31.65
C GLU A 410 8.61 26.70 -32.65
N LEU A 411 9.95 26.58 -32.62
CA LEU A 411 10.90 27.18 -33.56
C LEU A 411 11.58 26.08 -34.37
#